data_AF-A0A927AXU9-F1
#
_entry.id   AF-A0A927AXU9-F1
#
_cell.length_a   1.000
_cell.length_b   1.000
_cell.length_c   1.000
_cell.angle_alpha   90.00
_cell.angle_beta   90.00
_cell.angle_gamma   90.00
#
_symmetry.space_group_name_H-M   'P 1'
#
loop_
_entity.id
_entity.type
_entity.pdbx_description
1 polymer ?
#
loop_
_entity_poly.entity_id
_entity_poly.type
_entity_poly.pdbx_seq_one_letter_code
_entity_poly.pdbx_strand_id
1 'polypeptide(L)'
;MEQRQPDEPGQQHNIPSTEPVVDAQSGTIDVSDSQTPAQQLGEQPVKNRQENPQRNHRNGDPKPANEVNAPVEERPNRQVPNQRENRQQNDRNTGQRESSQRENRQQTNGQRPNEARQRDNRPDRERANAGAANQTRDFIADGEGTRDSGNVTTPEPSGRSDDRLVIGISLGDYNGIGPEVILKALQYNRLQKICTPVIYGSMRILNRYRNLLNMKDWNLNGAQSIGQISHKLTNVITCWPDQNQDIQPGRVTPEAGQAAFACLQRAVDDLKDGKLDALVTAPINKYNIQSEEFKFPGHTEYLAQEFGVQDNLMFMVSETLRVGVVTGHVPLGRVRQNVTRDRILQKLSLMTQSLKQDFGIEKPKIAVLGLNPHAGEEGLLGNEEQDIIKPLLTELRNKGQLVFGPYPADGFFGTRGYRNFDAVLAMYHDQGLIPFKSIAFEEGVNFTAGMPAIRTSPDHGTAYDIAGKDLADETSMLQAIYTAIDVARNRKEFLELEAGALKKQSVEK
;
A
#
# COMPACT_ATOMS: atom_id res chain seq x y z
N MET A 1 -0.95 -4.84 -11.84
CA MET A 1 -2.05 -4.09 -12.48
C MET A 1 -2.32 -2.83 -11.68
N GLU A 2 -1.60 -1.76 -11.97
CA GLU A 2 -2.00 -0.42 -11.54
C GLU A 2 -2.95 0.16 -12.60
N GLN A 3 -3.83 1.06 -12.17
CA GLN A 3 -5.00 1.54 -12.89
C GLN A 3 -4.68 1.87 -14.37
N ARG A 4 -5.18 1.05 -15.31
CA ARG A 4 -5.27 1.47 -16.71
C ARG A 4 -6.49 2.38 -16.84
N GLN A 5 -6.28 3.56 -17.42
CA GLN A 5 -7.38 4.39 -17.91
C GLN A 5 -8.18 3.57 -18.94
N PRO A 6 -9.52 3.54 -18.87
CA PRO A 6 -10.31 3.06 -19.98
C PRO A 6 -10.22 4.08 -21.13
N ASP A 7 -9.95 3.60 -22.34
CA ASP A 7 -10.00 4.42 -23.56
C ASP A 7 -11.42 4.99 -23.75
N GLU A 8 -11.54 6.31 -23.89
CA GLU A 8 -12.80 6.94 -24.30
C GLU A 8 -13.10 6.66 -25.79
N PRO A 9 -14.34 6.28 -26.16
CA PRO A 9 -14.73 6.21 -27.56
C PRO A 9 -14.90 7.61 -28.14
N GLY A 10 -14.18 7.86 -29.25
CA GLY A 10 -13.96 9.16 -29.87
C GLY A 10 -15.16 10.09 -30.00
N GLN A 11 -14.97 11.33 -29.54
CA GLN A 11 -15.75 12.49 -29.95
C GLN A 11 -15.03 13.23 -31.07
N GLN A 12 -15.69 13.32 -32.23
CA GLN A 12 -15.31 14.22 -33.31
C GLN A 12 -15.54 15.67 -32.86
N HIS A 13 -14.47 16.45 -32.70
CA HIS A 13 -14.58 17.90 -32.56
C HIS A 13 -14.76 18.55 -33.94
N ASN A 14 -16.00 18.98 -34.23
CA ASN A 14 -16.26 20.02 -35.23
C ASN A 14 -15.95 21.39 -34.61
N ILE A 15 -15.03 22.12 -35.22
CA ILE A 15 -14.70 23.51 -34.89
C ILE A 15 -15.52 24.41 -35.83
N PRO A 16 -16.36 25.33 -35.33
CA PRO A 16 -16.79 26.47 -36.13
C PRO A 16 -15.91 27.69 -35.82
N SER A 17 -15.36 28.25 -36.88
CA SER A 17 -14.66 29.53 -36.95
C SER A 17 -15.67 30.67 -37.10
N THR A 18 -15.64 31.64 -36.18
CA THR A 18 -16.23 32.98 -36.40
C THR A 18 -15.43 34.04 -35.63
N GLU A 19 -14.87 34.99 -36.37
CA GLU A 19 -14.27 36.24 -35.88
C GLU A 19 -15.33 37.14 -35.20
N PRO A 20 -14.95 38.06 -34.28
CA PRO A 20 -15.79 39.18 -33.92
C PRO A 20 -15.34 40.48 -34.59
N VAL A 21 -16.34 41.12 -35.20
CA VAL A 21 -16.37 42.48 -35.73
C VAL A 21 -16.36 43.50 -34.59
N VAL A 22 -15.67 44.62 -34.84
CA VAL A 22 -15.58 45.82 -34.00
C VAL A 22 -16.87 46.64 -34.14
N ASP A 23 -17.45 47.10 -33.04
CA ASP A 23 -18.23 48.35 -33.07
C ASP A 23 -18.24 49.07 -31.72
N ALA A 24 -18.08 50.39 -31.80
CA ALA A 24 -18.01 51.32 -30.69
C ALA A 24 -19.21 52.25 -30.74
N GLN A 25 -19.85 52.56 -29.59
CA GLN A 25 -20.44 53.87 -29.33
C GLN A 25 -20.88 54.07 -27.86
N SER A 26 -20.26 55.07 -27.23
CA SER A 26 -20.74 56.12 -26.32
C SER A 26 -22.05 56.00 -25.50
N GLY A 27 -21.94 56.34 -24.21
CA GLY A 27 -23.02 56.88 -23.37
C GLY A 27 -22.53 57.26 -21.96
N THR A 28 -22.57 58.55 -21.62
CA THR A 28 -22.02 59.22 -20.42
C THR A 28 -23.09 59.58 -19.36
N ILE A 29 -22.63 60.10 -18.19
CA ILE A 29 -23.32 60.95 -17.16
C ILE A 29 -24.13 60.18 -16.07
N ASP A 30 -24.13 60.41 -14.73
CA ASP A 30 -23.57 61.37 -13.72
C ASP A 30 -23.49 60.63 -12.32
N VAL A 31 -22.44 60.78 -11.48
CA VAL A 31 -22.15 61.73 -10.36
C VAL A 31 -22.97 61.59 -9.05
N SER A 32 -22.29 61.28 -7.93
CA SER A 32 -22.27 62.11 -6.69
C SER A 32 -21.26 61.62 -5.63
N ASP A 33 -20.70 62.61 -4.93
CA ASP A 33 -19.50 62.63 -4.07
C ASP A 33 -19.67 62.10 -2.63
N SER A 34 -18.55 61.72 -1.99
CA SER A 34 -18.11 62.37 -0.73
C SER A 34 -16.66 62.01 -0.30
N GLN A 35 -15.78 63.02 -0.40
CA GLN A 35 -14.76 63.48 0.57
C GLN A 35 -13.55 62.60 1.01
N THR A 36 -12.37 63.03 0.53
CA THR A 36 -11.00 62.96 1.11
C THR A 36 -10.76 64.13 2.12
N PRO A 37 -9.61 64.33 2.86
CA PRO A 37 -8.21 64.17 2.40
C PRO A 37 -7.07 63.88 3.43
N ALA A 38 -5.89 63.51 2.92
CA ALA A 38 -4.54 64.07 3.21
C ALA A 38 -3.45 63.12 2.61
N GLN A 39 -2.75 63.48 1.52
CA GLN A 39 -1.47 64.24 1.45
C GLN A 39 -0.24 63.42 1.92
N GLN A 40 0.94 63.33 1.26
CA GLN A 40 1.55 64.03 0.12
C GLN A 40 2.96 63.40 -0.15
N LEU A 41 3.43 63.23 -1.40
CA LEU A 41 4.66 63.82 -2.03
C LEU A 41 5.30 62.71 -2.92
N GLY A 42 5.86 62.91 -4.13
CA GLY A 42 6.26 64.12 -4.86
C GLY A 42 7.74 64.03 -5.32
N GLU A 43 7.97 63.44 -6.50
CA GLU A 43 9.02 63.67 -7.54
C GLU A 43 10.55 63.80 -7.23
N GLN A 44 11.36 63.27 -8.18
CA GLN A 44 12.83 63.37 -8.35
C GLN A 44 13.29 64.80 -8.81
N PRO A 45 14.52 65.15 -9.30
CA PRO A 45 15.77 64.39 -9.63
C PRO A 45 17.15 65.13 -9.41
N VAL A 46 18.27 64.53 -9.94
CA VAL A 46 19.45 65.19 -10.63
C VAL A 46 20.89 65.16 -10.00
N LYS A 47 21.82 64.49 -10.74
CA LYS A 47 23.26 64.75 -11.12
C LYS A 47 24.53 64.43 -10.26
N ASN A 48 25.39 63.60 -10.92
CA ASN A 48 26.82 63.74 -11.33
C ASN A 48 27.99 63.94 -10.35
N ARG A 49 29.00 63.05 -10.44
CA ARG A 49 30.37 63.23 -11.04
C ARG A 49 31.23 61.96 -10.83
N GLN A 50 31.73 61.30 -11.88
CA GLN A 50 33.04 61.44 -12.55
C GLN A 50 34.27 61.06 -11.71
N GLU A 51 34.98 60.00 -12.12
CA GLU A 51 36.37 60.07 -12.61
C GLU A 51 36.79 58.79 -13.38
N ASN A 52 37.64 59.00 -14.40
CA ASN A 52 38.18 58.10 -15.43
C ASN A 52 39.70 57.89 -15.09
N PRO A 53 40.67 57.36 -15.91
CA PRO A 53 40.63 56.95 -17.32
C PRO A 53 41.51 55.72 -17.77
N GLN A 54 41.22 55.21 -18.99
CA GLN A 54 42.15 54.85 -20.12
C GLN A 54 43.29 53.80 -19.90
N ARG A 55 43.67 52.91 -20.85
CA ARG A 55 43.61 52.90 -22.33
C ARG A 55 44.06 51.51 -22.89
N ASN A 56 43.40 51.05 -23.98
CA ASN A 56 43.94 50.54 -25.27
C ASN A 56 44.99 49.40 -25.32
N HIS A 57 45.03 48.44 -26.27
CA HIS A 57 44.36 48.20 -27.57
C HIS A 57 44.91 46.88 -28.19
N ARG A 58 44.11 46.05 -28.90
CA ARG A 58 44.11 45.75 -30.38
C ARG A 58 43.88 44.23 -30.54
N ASN A 59 43.19 43.61 -31.50
CA ASN A 59 42.48 43.89 -32.77
C ASN A 59 41.52 42.68 -32.97
N GLY A 60 40.36 42.65 -33.62
CA GLY A 60 39.72 43.48 -34.64
C GLY A 60 39.14 42.55 -35.73
N ASP A 61 37.81 42.49 -35.87
CA ASP A 61 37.06 41.80 -36.95
C ASP A 61 37.39 42.36 -38.36
N PRO A 62 36.86 41.77 -39.47
CA PRO A 62 35.62 42.33 -40.05
C PRO A 62 34.68 41.35 -40.83
N LYS A 63 33.41 41.76 -40.94
CA LYS A 63 32.32 41.32 -41.87
C LYS A 63 32.63 41.64 -43.37
N PRO A 64 31.70 41.51 -44.36
CA PRO A 64 30.71 40.46 -44.76
C PRO A 64 30.82 40.10 -46.28
N ALA A 65 30.01 39.16 -46.81
CA ALA A 65 29.68 39.10 -48.25
C ALA A 65 28.38 38.31 -48.56
N ASN A 66 27.64 38.81 -49.55
CA ASN A 66 26.49 38.23 -50.24
C ASN A 66 26.91 37.47 -51.52
N GLU A 67 25.97 36.66 -52.03
CA GLU A 67 25.69 36.27 -53.44
C GLU A 67 25.94 34.81 -53.93
N VAL A 68 24.81 34.07 -54.01
CA VAL A 68 24.19 33.35 -55.16
C VAL A 68 24.95 32.23 -55.91
N ASN A 69 24.50 30.96 -55.76
CA ASN A 69 23.77 30.18 -56.80
C ASN A 69 23.40 28.73 -56.36
N ALA A 70 22.16 28.36 -56.72
CA ALA A 70 21.29 27.17 -56.59
C ALA A 70 21.87 25.76 -56.96
N PRO A 71 21.06 24.67 -57.00
CA PRO A 71 20.10 24.11 -56.02
C PRO A 71 20.31 22.58 -55.77
N VAL A 72 19.70 22.03 -54.71
CA VAL A 72 19.60 20.57 -54.48
C VAL A 72 18.16 20.13 -54.74
N GLU A 73 17.98 19.20 -55.69
CA GLU A 73 16.69 18.61 -56.09
C GLU A 73 16.15 17.60 -55.06
N GLU A 74 14.82 17.63 -54.89
CA GLU A 74 14.00 16.64 -54.19
C GLU A 74 13.85 15.32 -54.98
N ARG A 75 13.60 14.22 -54.24
CA ARG A 75 12.62 13.12 -54.45
C ARG A 75 13.20 11.73 -54.04
N PRO A 76 12.37 10.68 -53.81
CA PRO A 76 11.35 10.56 -52.77
C PRO A 76 11.33 9.16 -52.09
N ASN A 77 10.41 9.00 -51.13
CA ASN A 77 9.78 7.79 -50.59
C ASN A 77 10.22 6.41 -51.16
N ARG A 78 10.64 5.51 -50.25
CA ARG A 78 10.64 4.05 -50.48
C ARG A 78 9.68 3.35 -49.53
N GLN A 79 8.51 3.01 -50.07
CA GLN A 79 7.65 1.94 -49.58
C GLN A 79 8.30 0.58 -49.87
N VAL A 80 8.21 -0.35 -48.92
CA VAL A 80 8.58 -1.76 -49.13
C VAL A 80 7.28 -2.55 -49.36
N PRO A 81 7.13 -3.27 -50.50
CA PRO A 81 5.89 -3.95 -50.83
C PRO A 81 5.83 -5.39 -50.30
N ASN A 82 4.59 -5.79 -50.02
CA ASN A 82 4.14 -7.15 -49.77
C ASN A 82 3.91 -7.85 -51.13
N GLN A 83 4.48 -9.03 -51.37
CA GLN A 83 3.99 -9.95 -52.41
C GLN A 83 4.02 -11.40 -51.93
N ARG A 84 2.88 -12.05 -52.11
CA ARG A 84 2.58 -13.47 -51.93
C ARG A 84 2.74 -14.22 -53.25
N GLU A 85 2.73 -15.55 -53.13
CA GLU A 85 2.46 -16.60 -54.14
C GLU A 85 3.60 -17.01 -55.09
N ASN A 86 4.13 -18.24 -54.92
CA ASN A 86 3.56 -19.45 -55.54
C ASN A 86 4.48 -20.66 -55.32
N ARG A 87 3.93 -21.76 -54.79
CA ARG A 87 4.18 -23.14 -55.24
C ARG A 87 3.22 -24.12 -54.53
N GLN A 88 2.13 -24.41 -55.24
CA GLN A 88 1.47 -25.72 -55.30
C GLN A 88 2.53 -26.80 -55.66
N GLN A 89 2.45 -28.11 -55.40
CA GLN A 89 1.35 -29.05 -55.14
C GLN A 89 2.04 -30.41 -54.83
N ASN A 90 1.50 -31.20 -53.88
CA ASN A 90 1.22 -32.64 -54.07
C ASN A 90 0.72 -33.29 -52.76
N ASP A 91 -0.61 -33.32 -52.64
CA ASP A 91 -1.45 -34.51 -52.52
C ASP A 91 -1.05 -35.72 -51.63
N ARG A 92 -1.96 -35.94 -50.66
CA ARG A 92 -2.70 -37.18 -50.31
C ARG A 92 -2.30 -37.99 -49.06
N ASN A 93 -3.13 -37.76 -48.03
CA ASN A 93 -4.12 -38.69 -47.44
C ASN A 93 -3.71 -40.09 -46.96
N THR A 94 -4.03 -40.33 -45.68
CA THR A 94 -4.63 -41.52 -44.98
C THR A 94 -3.94 -41.67 -43.61
N GLY A 95 -4.57 -41.94 -42.47
CA GLY A 95 -5.87 -42.55 -42.20
C GLY A 95 -5.67 -43.71 -41.21
N GLN A 96 -5.90 -43.47 -39.92
CA GLN A 96 -6.29 -44.43 -38.86
C GLN A 96 -5.41 -45.63 -38.43
N ARG A 97 -5.50 -45.91 -37.11
CA ARG A 97 -5.24 -47.18 -36.37
C ARG A 97 -3.75 -47.53 -36.17
N GLU A 98 -3.29 -48.12 -35.07
CA GLU A 98 -3.92 -48.87 -33.98
C GLU A 98 -2.93 -48.96 -32.79
N SER A 99 -3.50 -49.25 -31.62
CA SER A 99 -2.87 -49.68 -30.37
C SER A 99 -1.91 -50.87 -30.50
N SER A 100 -0.97 -51.01 -29.54
CA SER A 100 -0.78 -52.16 -28.63
C SER A 100 0.70 -52.44 -28.25
N GLN A 101 0.88 -53.05 -27.06
CA GLN A 101 2.07 -53.78 -26.56
C GLN A 101 3.17 -52.89 -25.92
N ARG A 102 3.37 -52.81 -24.59
CA ARG A 102 3.61 -53.86 -23.55
C ARG A 102 4.66 -54.89 -23.98
N GLU A 103 5.91 -54.73 -23.51
CA GLU A 103 6.52 -55.49 -22.40
C GLU A 103 8.06 -55.58 -22.46
N ASN A 104 8.65 -55.48 -21.27
CA ASN A 104 9.84 -56.20 -20.75
C ASN A 104 11.21 -56.13 -21.46
N ARG A 105 12.20 -55.62 -20.71
CA ARG A 105 13.37 -56.37 -20.16
C ARG A 105 14.28 -55.43 -19.34
N GLN A 106 14.33 -55.59 -18.00
CA GLN A 106 15.44 -56.22 -17.25
C GLN A 106 16.84 -55.71 -17.65
N GLN A 107 17.45 -54.82 -16.85
CA GLN A 107 18.42 -55.08 -15.78
C GLN A 107 19.71 -55.80 -16.22
N THR A 108 20.83 -55.08 -16.19
CA THR A 108 22.14 -55.62 -15.78
C THR A 108 22.96 -54.57 -15.01
N ASN A 109 23.58 -55.07 -13.94
CA ASN A 109 24.48 -54.42 -12.99
C ASN A 109 25.78 -53.91 -13.64
N GLY A 110 26.36 -52.86 -13.04
CA GLY A 110 27.72 -52.41 -13.32
C GLY A 110 28.31 -51.53 -12.21
N GLN A 111 28.83 -52.19 -11.17
CA GLN A 111 30.00 -51.87 -10.34
C GLN A 111 30.34 -50.40 -9.96
N ARG A 112 30.45 -50.17 -8.64
CA ARG A 112 31.18 -49.05 -8.01
C ARG A 112 32.71 -49.24 -8.12
N PRO A 113 33.49 -48.16 -7.91
CA PRO A 113 34.29 -48.12 -6.68
C PRO A 113 34.19 -46.80 -5.87
N ASN A 114 34.52 -46.92 -4.59
CA ASN A 114 34.58 -45.88 -3.55
C ASN A 114 35.86 -45.04 -3.62
N GLU A 115 35.78 -43.79 -3.14
CA GLU A 115 36.74 -43.01 -2.31
C GLU A 115 36.29 -41.53 -2.38
N ALA A 116 36.35 -40.63 -1.40
CA ALA A 116 36.71 -40.66 0.00
C ALA A 116 35.96 -39.51 0.74
N ARG A 117 35.96 -39.58 2.07
CA ARG A 117 35.29 -38.72 3.06
C ARG A 117 35.77 -37.26 3.03
N GLN A 118 34.87 -36.32 3.31
CA GLN A 118 35.06 -35.34 4.39
C GLN A 118 33.70 -34.85 4.93
N ARG A 119 33.63 -34.81 6.27
CA ARG A 119 32.46 -34.53 7.10
C ARG A 119 32.32 -33.02 7.25
N ASP A 120 31.08 -32.53 7.26
CA ASP A 120 30.78 -31.24 7.88
C ASP A 120 29.57 -31.37 8.80
N ASN A 121 29.76 -30.89 10.02
CA ASN A 121 28.85 -31.00 11.16
C ASN A 121 27.77 -29.91 11.10
N ARG A 122 26.50 -30.30 11.16
CA ARG A 122 25.42 -29.48 11.76
C ARG A 122 24.44 -30.40 12.50
N PRO A 123 24.08 -30.13 13.76
CA PRO A 123 22.95 -30.79 14.39
C PRO A 123 21.66 -30.01 14.13
N ASP A 124 20.66 -30.71 13.60
CA ASP A 124 19.27 -30.29 13.53
C ASP A 124 18.69 -30.11 14.94
N ARG A 125 18.01 -28.99 15.17
CA ARG A 125 17.20 -28.75 16.38
C ARG A 125 15.74 -29.06 16.07
N GLU A 126 15.35 -30.32 16.29
CA GLU A 126 13.97 -30.68 16.59
C GLU A 126 13.68 -30.33 18.06
N ARG A 127 12.66 -29.49 18.31
CA ARG A 127 12.13 -29.27 19.67
C ARG A 127 10.99 -30.24 19.93
N ALA A 128 11.30 -31.28 20.71
CA ALA A 128 10.33 -32.13 21.37
C ALA A 128 9.69 -31.38 22.56
N ASN A 129 8.36 -31.44 22.63
CA ASN A 129 7.56 -30.92 23.74
C ASN A 129 7.26 -32.12 24.67
N ALA A 130 7.97 -32.21 25.79
CA ALA A 130 7.76 -33.25 26.81
C ALA A 130 7.14 -32.61 28.06
N GLY A 131 5.99 -33.14 28.46
CA GLY A 131 5.21 -32.68 29.60
C GLY A 131 5.89 -32.97 30.93
N ALA A 132 5.71 -32.04 31.88
CA ALA A 132 6.02 -32.23 33.28
C ALA A 132 4.71 -32.51 34.03
N ALA A 133 4.51 -33.77 34.41
CA ALA A 133 3.54 -34.20 35.40
C ALA A 133 4.07 -33.84 36.80
N ASN A 134 3.26 -33.18 37.62
CA ASN A 134 3.59 -32.92 39.01
C ASN A 134 2.76 -33.85 39.92
N GLN A 135 3.45 -34.72 40.62
CA GLN A 135 2.92 -35.71 41.56
C GLN A 135 2.42 -35.01 42.83
N THR A 136 1.17 -35.26 43.21
CA THR A 136 0.63 -34.91 44.52
C THR A 136 0.67 -36.16 45.40
N ARG A 137 1.23 -36.04 46.61
CA ARG A 137 1.30 -37.09 47.62
C ARG A 137 0.04 -37.05 48.49
N ASP A 138 -0.53 -38.23 48.69
CA ASP A 138 -1.60 -38.51 49.64
C ASP A 138 -1.16 -38.32 51.10
N PHE A 139 -2.01 -37.69 51.90
CA PHE A 139 -2.06 -37.86 53.35
C PHE A 139 -3.52 -38.03 53.77
N ILE A 140 -3.82 -39.19 54.35
CA ILE A 140 -5.10 -39.52 55.00
C ILE A 140 -4.99 -39.13 56.48
N ALA A 141 -6.00 -38.42 57.00
CA ALA A 141 -6.34 -38.43 58.42
C ALA A 141 -7.83 -38.08 58.61
N ASP A 142 -8.54 -38.97 59.29
CA ASP A 142 -9.95 -38.91 59.68
C ASP A 142 -10.22 -37.83 60.75
N GLY A 143 -11.46 -37.32 60.79
CA GLY A 143 -11.96 -36.52 61.92
C GLY A 143 -13.28 -35.80 61.64
N GLU A 144 -14.37 -36.33 62.21
CA GLU A 144 -15.75 -35.84 62.12
C GLU A 144 -15.95 -34.40 62.63
N GLY A 145 -16.89 -33.68 62.01
CA GLY A 145 -17.34 -32.37 62.49
C GLY A 145 -18.45 -31.75 61.63
N THR A 146 -19.70 -32.03 61.99
CA THR A 146 -20.92 -31.43 61.44
C THR A 146 -20.90 -29.89 61.46
N ARG A 147 -21.31 -29.23 60.37
CA ARG A 147 -22.49 -28.32 60.32
C ARG A 147 -22.59 -27.48 59.04
N ASP A 148 -23.84 -27.42 58.59
CA ASP A 148 -24.55 -26.33 57.93
C ASP A 148 -24.45 -26.15 56.40
N SER A 149 -25.58 -26.50 55.80
CA SER A 149 -25.97 -26.36 54.40
C SER A 149 -26.29 -24.90 54.08
N GLY A 150 -25.26 -24.15 53.68
CA GLY A 150 -25.40 -22.90 52.93
C GLY A 150 -25.15 -23.17 51.44
N ASN A 151 -26.21 -23.27 50.65
CA ASN A 151 -26.14 -23.44 49.21
C ASN A 151 -25.64 -22.14 48.56
N VAL A 152 -24.33 -21.90 48.62
CA VAL A 152 -23.65 -20.91 47.79
C VAL A 152 -23.40 -21.59 46.46
N THR A 153 -24.35 -21.43 45.53
CA THR A 153 -24.06 -21.60 44.12
C THR A 153 -22.96 -20.62 43.77
N THR A 154 -21.72 -21.07 43.79
CA THR A 154 -20.65 -20.45 43.04
C THR A 154 -21.18 -20.25 41.63
N PRO A 155 -21.19 -19.03 41.08
CA PRO A 155 -21.48 -18.88 39.67
C PRO A 155 -20.45 -19.74 38.95
N GLU A 156 -20.91 -20.78 38.27
CA GLU A 156 -20.23 -21.33 37.11
C GLU A 156 -19.68 -20.14 36.33
N PRO A 157 -18.38 -20.11 35.96
CA PRO A 157 -17.81 -18.98 35.26
C PRO A 157 -18.62 -18.75 33.99
N SER A 158 -19.46 -17.72 34.03
CA SER A 158 -20.25 -17.25 32.90
C SER A 158 -19.29 -17.12 31.74
N GLY A 159 -19.61 -17.84 30.65
CA GLY A 159 -18.68 -18.15 29.57
C GLY A 159 -17.80 -16.97 29.16
N ARG A 160 -16.52 -17.28 28.90
CA ARG A 160 -15.56 -16.37 28.25
C ARG A 160 -16.30 -15.42 27.32
N SER A 161 -16.26 -14.12 27.62
CA SER A 161 -16.45 -13.10 26.59
C SER A 161 -15.60 -13.54 25.40
N ASP A 162 -16.21 -13.70 24.23
CA ASP A 162 -15.52 -14.16 23.03
C ASP A 162 -14.54 -13.04 22.65
N ASP A 163 -13.33 -13.05 23.24
CA ASP A 163 -12.24 -12.06 23.11
C ASP A 163 -11.59 -12.13 21.71
N ARG A 164 -12.41 -12.44 20.70
CA ARG A 164 -12.01 -12.50 19.30
C ARG A 164 -12.02 -11.11 18.74
N LEU A 165 -10.89 -10.77 18.12
CA LEU A 165 -10.74 -9.52 17.39
C LEU A 165 -11.85 -9.35 16.35
N VAL A 166 -12.48 -8.19 16.33
CA VAL A 166 -13.47 -7.78 15.33
C VAL A 166 -12.76 -7.02 14.22
N ILE A 167 -12.75 -7.61 13.03
CA ILE A 167 -12.03 -7.06 11.87
C ILE A 167 -13.06 -6.52 10.89
N GLY A 168 -13.08 -5.20 10.74
CA GLY A 168 -13.92 -4.52 9.74
C GLY A 168 -13.30 -4.63 8.36
N ILE A 169 -14.12 -4.88 7.35
CA ILE A 169 -13.70 -4.99 5.94
C ILE A 169 -14.59 -4.07 5.10
N SER A 170 -14.06 -2.97 4.56
CA SER A 170 -14.85 -2.11 3.68
C SER A 170 -14.89 -2.70 2.26
N LEU A 171 -16.09 -2.79 1.66
CA LEU A 171 -16.33 -3.44 0.37
C LEU A 171 -15.53 -2.85 -0.80
N GLY A 172 -15.17 -1.57 -0.72
CA GLY A 172 -14.56 -0.83 -1.82
C GLY A 172 -15.55 -0.57 -2.95
N ASP A 173 -15.06 -0.38 -4.17
CA ASP A 173 -15.92 -0.24 -5.35
C ASP A 173 -16.58 -1.59 -5.69
N TYR A 174 -17.92 -1.64 -5.57
CA TYR A 174 -18.65 -2.89 -5.74
C TYR A 174 -18.72 -3.41 -7.19
N ASN A 175 -18.34 -2.62 -8.19
CA ASN A 175 -18.20 -3.10 -9.56
C ASN A 175 -16.75 -3.52 -9.87
N GLY A 176 -15.81 -3.29 -8.95
CA GLY A 176 -14.47 -3.86 -9.01
C GLY A 176 -14.41 -5.31 -8.49
N ILE A 177 -13.19 -5.78 -8.25
CA ILE A 177 -12.92 -7.12 -7.68
C ILE A 177 -13.12 -7.21 -6.17
N GLY A 178 -13.33 -6.09 -5.47
CA GLY A 178 -13.46 -6.04 -4.01
C GLY A 178 -14.43 -7.10 -3.44
N PRO A 179 -15.69 -7.16 -3.91
CA PRO A 179 -16.63 -8.19 -3.48
C PRO A 179 -16.13 -9.61 -3.73
N GLU A 180 -15.49 -9.87 -4.88
CA GLU A 180 -15.00 -11.21 -5.25
C GLU A 180 -13.88 -11.68 -4.31
N VAL A 181 -12.85 -10.86 -4.11
CA VAL A 181 -11.71 -11.24 -3.25
C VAL A 181 -12.09 -11.34 -1.77
N ILE A 182 -13.04 -10.52 -1.30
CA ILE A 182 -13.56 -10.62 0.07
C ILE A 182 -14.29 -11.96 0.27
N LEU A 183 -15.17 -12.33 -0.66
CA LEU A 183 -15.93 -13.58 -0.56
C LEU A 183 -15.00 -14.79 -0.62
N LYS A 184 -14.07 -14.81 -1.57
CA LYS A 184 -13.06 -15.87 -1.70
C LYS A 184 -12.19 -16.02 -0.45
N ALA A 185 -11.75 -14.91 0.15
CA ALA A 185 -10.96 -14.94 1.38
C ALA A 185 -11.73 -15.49 2.60
N LEU A 186 -13.04 -15.23 2.69
CA LEU A 186 -13.85 -15.52 3.87
C LEU A 186 -14.66 -16.83 3.79
N GLN A 187 -14.77 -17.44 2.61
CA GLN A 187 -15.62 -18.63 2.39
C GLN A 187 -15.19 -19.85 3.23
N TYR A 188 -13.90 -19.98 3.51
CA TYR A 188 -13.38 -21.07 4.32
C TYR A 188 -13.36 -20.63 5.77
N ASN A 189 -14.09 -21.35 6.64
CA ASN A 189 -14.31 -21.06 8.07
C ASN A 189 -13.04 -20.89 8.96
N ARG A 190 -11.84 -20.74 8.37
CA ARG A 190 -10.55 -20.58 9.04
C ARG A 190 -10.44 -19.23 9.75
N LEU A 191 -10.85 -18.14 9.10
CA LEU A 191 -10.74 -16.79 9.68
C LEU A 191 -11.69 -16.60 10.87
N GLN A 192 -12.90 -17.15 10.79
CA GLN A 192 -13.92 -17.10 11.85
C GLN A 192 -13.47 -17.80 13.15
N LYS A 193 -12.46 -18.67 13.08
CA LYS A 193 -11.85 -19.30 14.27
C LYS A 193 -10.89 -18.37 15.02
N ILE A 194 -10.37 -17.34 14.37
CA ILE A 194 -9.32 -16.47 14.91
C ILE A 194 -9.71 -15.00 15.00
N CYS A 195 -10.77 -14.59 14.29
CA CYS A 195 -11.36 -13.25 14.34
C CYS A 195 -12.88 -13.31 14.02
N THR A 196 -13.55 -12.18 14.20
CA THR A 196 -14.93 -11.94 13.77
C THR A 196 -14.92 -10.99 12.58
N PRO A 197 -15.07 -11.48 11.34
CA PRO A 197 -15.09 -10.61 10.16
C PRO A 197 -16.44 -9.88 10.04
N VAL A 198 -16.37 -8.57 9.79
CA VAL A 198 -17.54 -7.72 9.55
C VAL A 198 -17.34 -6.95 8.26
N ILE A 199 -18.12 -7.27 7.22
CA ILE A 199 -18.09 -6.59 5.94
C ILE A 199 -19.01 -5.36 6.01
N TYR A 200 -18.43 -4.18 5.81
CA TYR A 200 -19.16 -2.94 5.58
C TYR A 200 -19.42 -2.83 4.08
N GLY A 201 -20.66 -3.10 3.66
CA GLY A 201 -21.01 -3.32 2.27
C GLY A 201 -22.52 -3.35 2.03
N SER A 202 -22.98 -4.26 1.17
CA SER A 202 -24.40 -4.54 0.93
C SER A 202 -24.61 -6.05 0.84
N MET A 203 -25.59 -6.56 1.60
CA MET A 203 -25.97 -7.97 1.54
C MET A 203 -26.46 -8.35 0.14
N ARG A 204 -27.19 -7.46 -0.55
CA ARG A 204 -27.69 -7.70 -1.91
C ARG A 204 -26.55 -7.85 -2.92
N ILE A 205 -25.55 -6.97 -2.85
CA ILE A 205 -24.38 -7.01 -3.73
C ILE A 205 -23.56 -8.27 -3.49
N LEU A 206 -23.25 -8.58 -2.22
CA LEU A 206 -22.48 -9.77 -1.89
C LEU A 206 -23.21 -11.06 -2.31
N ASN A 207 -24.53 -11.13 -2.16
CA ASN A 207 -25.30 -12.27 -2.65
C ASN A 207 -25.32 -12.38 -4.17
N ARG A 208 -25.28 -11.26 -4.90
CA ARG A 208 -25.10 -11.28 -6.36
C ARG A 208 -23.74 -11.87 -6.74
N TYR A 209 -22.66 -11.43 -6.09
CA TYR A 209 -21.33 -11.97 -6.34
C TYR A 209 -21.23 -13.45 -5.92
N ARG A 210 -21.80 -13.87 -4.79
CA ARG A 210 -21.90 -15.28 -4.40
C ARG A 210 -22.54 -16.14 -5.49
N ASN A 211 -23.59 -15.63 -6.14
CA ASN A 211 -24.24 -16.33 -7.26
C ASN A 211 -23.33 -16.42 -8.50
N LEU A 212 -22.62 -15.33 -8.84
CA LEU A 212 -21.67 -15.31 -9.96
C LEU A 212 -20.51 -16.31 -9.76
N LEU A 213 -20.05 -16.44 -8.51
CA LEU A 213 -18.93 -17.28 -8.11
C LEU A 213 -19.33 -18.71 -7.68
N ASN A 214 -20.60 -19.08 -7.84
CA ASN A 214 -21.15 -20.38 -7.42
C ASN A 214 -20.98 -20.72 -5.92
N MET A 215 -20.94 -19.72 -5.04
CA MET A 215 -20.78 -19.85 -3.58
C MET A 215 -22.14 -19.93 -2.84
N LYS A 216 -23.01 -20.85 -3.26
CA LYS A 216 -24.40 -20.93 -2.76
C LYS A 216 -24.50 -21.57 -1.37
N ASP A 217 -23.62 -22.51 -1.04
CA ASP A 217 -23.67 -23.30 0.19
C ASP A 217 -23.20 -22.55 1.45
N TRP A 218 -22.61 -21.36 1.27
CA TRP A 218 -22.05 -20.56 2.36
C TRP A 218 -22.87 -19.31 2.63
N ASN A 219 -23.51 -19.20 3.78
CA ASN A 219 -24.39 -18.07 4.11
C ASN A 219 -23.69 -16.94 4.86
N LEU A 220 -24.08 -15.70 4.52
CA LEU A 220 -23.66 -14.47 5.20
C LEU A 220 -24.70 -14.07 6.25
N ASN A 221 -24.25 -13.49 7.37
CA ASN A 221 -25.11 -12.99 8.44
C ASN A 221 -25.32 -11.48 8.29
N GLY A 222 -26.56 -11.03 8.13
CA GLY A 222 -26.88 -9.60 8.12
C GLY A 222 -26.99 -9.04 9.54
N ALA A 223 -26.38 -7.88 9.78
CA ALA A 223 -26.49 -7.15 11.04
C ALA A 223 -26.72 -5.65 10.78
N GLN A 224 -27.40 -4.95 11.69
CA GLN A 224 -27.60 -3.50 11.58
C GLN A 224 -26.47 -2.70 12.25
N SER A 225 -25.78 -3.31 13.21
CA SER A 225 -24.68 -2.69 13.95
C SER A 225 -23.75 -3.76 14.51
N ILE A 226 -22.57 -3.32 15.00
CA ILE A 226 -21.61 -4.21 15.66
C ILE A 226 -22.20 -4.96 16.86
N GLY A 227 -23.13 -4.34 17.61
CA GLY A 227 -23.78 -5.01 18.75
C GLY A 227 -24.68 -6.21 18.40
N GLN A 228 -24.94 -6.45 17.11
CA GLN A 228 -25.81 -7.53 16.62
C GLN A 228 -25.05 -8.59 15.81
N ILE A 229 -23.71 -8.52 15.76
CA ILE A 229 -22.91 -9.47 14.99
C ILE A 229 -22.84 -10.83 15.67
N SER A 230 -22.59 -11.86 14.88
CA SER A 230 -22.28 -13.21 15.36
C SER A 230 -20.78 -13.47 15.23
N HIS A 231 -20.12 -13.75 16.35
CA HIS A 231 -18.69 -14.11 16.41
C HIS A 231 -18.34 -15.45 15.73
N LYS A 232 -19.33 -16.20 15.25
CA LYS A 232 -19.15 -17.49 14.56
C LYS A 232 -19.39 -17.42 13.06
N LEU A 233 -19.89 -16.29 12.55
CA LEU A 233 -20.32 -16.12 11.17
C LEU A 233 -19.59 -14.94 10.52
N THR A 234 -19.65 -14.88 9.19
CA THR A 234 -19.26 -13.68 8.45
C THR A 234 -20.42 -12.70 8.45
N ASN A 235 -20.19 -11.53 9.06
CA ASN A 235 -21.22 -10.51 9.23
C ASN A 235 -21.17 -9.50 8.09
N VAL A 236 -22.33 -8.93 7.75
CA VAL A 236 -22.47 -7.87 6.77
C VAL A 236 -23.33 -6.76 7.37
N ILE A 237 -22.77 -5.56 7.44
CA ILE A 237 -23.49 -4.32 7.78
C ILE A 237 -23.76 -3.58 6.48
N THR A 238 -25.04 -3.36 6.18
CA THR A 238 -25.43 -2.60 4.98
C THR A 238 -25.27 -1.11 5.24
N CYS A 239 -24.41 -0.44 4.48
CA CYS A 239 -23.94 0.91 4.82
C CYS A 239 -24.71 2.06 4.15
N TRP A 240 -25.60 1.76 3.20
CA TRP A 240 -26.43 2.74 2.51
C TRP A 240 -27.76 2.13 2.06
N PRO A 241 -28.78 2.95 1.72
CA PRO A 241 -30.00 2.47 1.08
C PRO A 241 -29.69 1.90 -0.32
N ASP A 242 -29.45 0.60 -0.39
CA ASP A 242 -28.96 -0.08 -1.59
C ASP A 242 -30.07 -0.53 -2.55
N GLN A 243 -31.28 -0.02 -2.38
CA GLN A 243 -32.44 -0.33 -3.21
C GLN A 243 -32.25 0.23 -4.62
N ASN A 244 -32.61 -0.55 -5.64
CA ASN A 244 -32.54 -0.18 -7.05
C ASN A 244 -31.14 0.09 -7.64
N GLN A 245 -30.06 -0.19 -6.90
CA GLN A 245 -28.71 -0.04 -7.48
C GLN A 245 -28.45 -1.12 -8.53
N ASP A 246 -28.08 -0.69 -9.74
CA ASP A 246 -27.62 -1.60 -10.78
C ASP A 246 -26.19 -2.06 -10.48
N ILE A 247 -25.98 -3.37 -10.56
CA ILE A 247 -24.70 -4.01 -10.22
C ILE A 247 -24.14 -4.54 -11.54
N GLN A 248 -23.09 -3.90 -12.03
CA GLN A 248 -22.49 -4.19 -13.32
C GLN A 248 -20.99 -4.41 -13.12
N PRO A 249 -20.58 -5.63 -12.71
CA PRO A 249 -19.17 -5.95 -12.53
C PRO A 249 -18.36 -5.55 -13.77
N GLY A 250 -17.29 -4.81 -13.54
CA GLY A 250 -16.39 -4.28 -14.57
C GLY A 250 -16.77 -2.92 -15.16
N ARG A 251 -17.86 -2.30 -14.72
CA ARG A 251 -18.24 -0.94 -15.14
C ARG A 251 -18.02 0.07 -14.03
N VAL A 252 -17.29 1.14 -14.33
CA VAL A 252 -17.17 2.30 -13.43
C VAL A 252 -18.49 3.07 -13.41
N THR A 253 -19.07 3.27 -12.23
CA THR A 253 -20.34 3.98 -12.06
C THR A 253 -20.30 4.90 -10.83
N PRO A 254 -20.77 6.16 -10.88
CA PRO A 254 -20.71 7.10 -9.75
C PRO A 254 -21.29 6.55 -8.44
N GLU A 255 -22.36 5.78 -8.55
CA GLU A 255 -23.04 5.18 -7.40
C GLU A 255 -22.17 4.14 -6.68
N ALA A 256 -21.25 3.49 -7.40
CA ALA A 256 -20.26 2.58 -6.81
C ALA A 256 -19.20 3.33 -6.02
N GLY A 257 -18.82 4.52 -6.49
CA GLY A 257 -17.94 5.42 -5.75
C GLY A 257 -18.58 5.91 -4.45
N GLN A 258 -19.83 6.36 -4.52
CA GLN A 258 -20.60 6.83 -3.36
C GLN A 258 -20.82 5.70 -2.33
N ALA A 259 -21.21 4.51 -2.79
CA ALA A 259 -21.36 3.34 -1.93
C ALA A 259 -20.04 2.95 -1.25
N ALA A 260 -18.92 2.95 -1.99
CA ALA A 260 -17.60 2.66 -1.45
C ALA A 260 -17.22 3.65 -0.33
N PHE A 261 -17.52 4.94 -0.52
CA PHE A 261 -17.30 5.96 0.51
C PHE A 261 -18.18 5.73 1.74
N ALA A 262 -19.47 5.46 1.56
CA ALA A 262 -20.39 5.19 2.67
C ALA A 262 -19.93 3.98 3.51
N CYS A 263 -19.40 2.93 2.86
CA CYS A 263 -18.80 1.78 3.54
C CYS A 263 -17.58 2.18 4.37
N LEU A 264 -16.67 2.95 3.76
CA LEU A 264 -15.44 3.38 4.40
C LEU A 264 -15.73 4.29 5.60
N GLN A 265 -16.62 5.28 5.43
CA GLN A 265 -17.03 6.20 6.48
C GLN A 265 -17.63 5.44 7.66
N ARG A 266 -18.59 4.56 7.41
CA ARG A 266 -19.23 3.79 8.47
C ARG A 266 -18.25 2.88 9.21
N ALA A 267 -17.32 2.25 8.49
CA ALA A 267 -16.28 1.42 9.10
C ALA A 267 -15.31 2.25 9.94
N VAL A 268 -14.97 3.47 9.50
CA VAL A 268 -14.11 4.40 10.25
C VAL A 268 -14.80 4.92 11.50
N ASP A 269 -16.10 5.22 11.44
CA ASP A 269 -16.88 5.63 12.62
C ASP A 269 -16.86 4.53 13.70
N ASP A 270 -17.16 3.28 13.31
CA ASP A 270 -17.13 2.16 14.25
C ASP A 270 -15.69 1.84 14.73
N LEU A 271 -14.66 2.12 13.93
CA LEU A 271 -13.24 2.02 14.33
C LEU A 271 -12.85 3.10 15.35
N LYS A 272 -13.29 4.35 15.16
CA LYS A 272 -13.06 5.48 16.09
C LYS A 272 -13.77 5.25 17.43
N ASP A 273 -14.94 4.63 17.39
CA ASP A 273 -15.71 4.24 18.58
C ASP A 273 -15.12 3.02 19.32
N GLY A 274 -14.02 2.43 18.83
CA GLY A 274 -13.38 1.26 19.45
C GLY A 274 -14.19 -0.03 19.32
N LYS A 275 -15.13 -0.10 18.37
CA LYS A 275 -15.95 -1.29 18.11
C LYS A 275 -15.27 -2.28 17.16
N LEU A 276 -14.20 -1.84 16.51
CA LEU A 276 -13.35 -2.65 15.64
C LEU A 276 -11.91 -2.63 16.17
N ASP A 277 -11.24 -3.77 16.10
CA ASP A 277 -9.81 -3.86 16.43
C ASP A 277 -8.92 -3.44 15.25
N ALA A 278 -9.40 -3.64 14.03
CA ALA A 278 -8.70 -3.23 12.81
C ALA A 278 -9.66 -3.07 11.62
N LEU A 279 -9.21 -2.31 10.62
CA LEU A 279 -9.89 -2.10 9.35
C LEU A 279 -9.05 -2.62 8.17
N VAL A 280 -9.67 -3.45 7.34
CA VAL A 280 -9.13 -3.88 6.04
C VAL A 280 -9.92 -3.18 4.95
N THR A 281 -9.25 -2.44 4.06
CA THR A 281 -9.96 -1.71 3.00
C THR A 281 -9.79 -2.38 1.65
N ALA A 282 -10.87 -2.82 1.00
CA ALA A 282 -10.80 -3.25 -0.39
C ALA A 282 -10.58 -2.07 -1.36
N PRO A 283 -10.14 -2.34 -2.60
CA PRO A 283 -9.77 -1.29 -3.55
C PRO A 283 -10.93 -0.34 -3.90
N ILE A 284 -10.60 0.96 -4.00
CA ILE A 284 -11.51 2.03 -4.42
C ILE A 284 -10.90 2.75 -5.62
N ASN A 285 -11.74 3.13 -6.59
CA ASN A 285 -11.33 3.99 -7.69
C ASN A 285 -11.41 5.47 -7.27
N LYS A 286 -10.23 6.11 -7.16
CA LYS A 286 -10.09 7.51 -6.73
C LYS A 286 -10.82 8.51 -7.63
N TYR A 287 -10.98 8.20 -8.92
CA TYR A 287 -11.64 9.10 -9.86
C TYR A 287 -13.16 9.08 -9.70
N ASN A 288 -13.72 7.93 -9.35
CA ASN A 288 -15.16 7.68 -9.31
C ASN A 288 -15.81 8.04 -7.97
N ILE A 289 -15.04 8.01 -6.88
CA ILE A 289 -15.51 8.34 -5.53
C ILE A 289 -15.69 9.86 -5.30
N GLN A 290 -15.27 10.70 -6.25
CA GLN A 290 -15.40 12.14 -6.13
C GLN A 290 -16.87 12.55 -6.21
N SER A 291 -17.27 13.50 -5.37
CA SER A 291 -18.61 14.10 -5.38
C SER A 291 -18.52 15.61 -5.08
N GLU A 292 -19.63 16.33 -5.27
CA GLU A 292 -19.71 17.74 -4.87
C GLU A 292 -19.54 17.91 -3.35
N GLU A 293 -20.01 16.91 -2.59
CA GLU A 293 -20.00 16.90 -1.12
C GLU A 293 -18.65 16.42 -0.55
N PHE A 294 -17.87 15.67 -1.33
CA PHE A 294 -16.65 15.04 -0.84
C PHE A 294 -15.58 14.85 -1.92
N LYS A 295 -14.37 15.35 -1.63
CA LYS A 295 -13.17 15.14 -2.45
C LYS A 295 -12.27 14.12 -1.80
N PHE A 296 -12.28 12.88 -2.27
CA PHE A 296 -11.48 11.81 -1.69
C PHE A 296 -9.99 11.97 -2.05
N PRO A 297 -9.09 12.19 -1.08
CA PRO A 297 -7.66 12.30 -1.36
C PRO A 297 -6.99 10.92 -1.57
N GLY A 298 -7.61 9.88 -1.03
CA GLY A 298 -7.06 8.53 -0.90
C GLY A 298 -7.38 7.95 0.48
N HIS A 299 -7.24 6.63 0.63
CA HIS A 299 -7.54 5.96 1.91
C HIS A 299 -6.66 6.50 3.05
N THR A 300 -5.35 6.56 2.81
CA THR A 300 -4.37 6.98 3.82
C THR A 300 -4.62 8.41 4.27
N GLU A 301 -4.85 9.31 3.33
CA GLU A 301 -5.10 10.73 3.59
C GLU A 301 -6.44 10.95 4.29
N TYR A 302 -7.50 10.23 3.87
CA TYR A 302 -8.80 10.26 4.53
C TYR A 302 -8.71 9.79 5.98
N LEU A 303 -8.07 8.64 6.23
CA LEU A 303 -7.88 8.12 7.58
C LEU A 303 -7.04 9.08 8.44
N ALA A 304 -5.95 9.62 7.90
CA ALA A 304 -5.11 10.59 8.61
C ALA A 304 -5.93 11.80 9.09
N GLN A 305 -6.82 12.34 8.23
CA GLN A 305 -7.75 13.40 8.59
C GLN A 305 -8.72 12.96 9.70
N GLU A 306 -9.36 11.80 9.56
CA GLU A 306 -10.35 11.31 10.51
C GLU A 306 -9.81 11.01 11.91
N PHE A 307 -8.54 10.62 12.00
CA PHE A 307 -7.84 10.37 13.26
C PHE A 307 -6.98 11.55 13.73
N GLY A 308 -7.01 12.69 13.04
CA GLY A 308 -6.22 13.89 13.40
C GLY A 308 -4.70 13.67 13.34
N VAL A 309 -4.24 12.72 12.53
CA VAL A 309 -2.83 12.35 12.37
C VAL A 309 -2.21 13.21 11.28
N GLN A 310 -1.20 14.00 11.64
CA GLN A 310 -0.47 14.82 10.67
C GLN A 310 0.49 13.99 9.82
N ASP A 311 1.06 12.93 10.41
CA ASP A 311 2.13 12.17 9.80
C ASP A 311 1.90 10.68 9.90
N ASN A 312 1.91 10.02 8.75
CA ASN A 312 1.84 8.57 8.61
C ASN A 312 3.02 8.06 7.78
N LEU A 313 3.25 6.76 7.83
CA LEU A 313 4.21 6.07 6.99
C LEU A 313 3.47 5.04 6.15
N MET A 314 3.53 5.20 4.82
CA MET A 314 3.18 4.12 3.90
C MET A 314 4.20 3.01 4.08
N PHE A 315 3.74 1.87 4.56
CA PHE A 315 4.58 0.76 4.94
C PHE A 315 4.11 -0.50 4.22
N MET A 316 4.82 -0.87 3.16
CA MET A 316 4.55 -2.09 2.40
C MET A 316 5.14 -3.27 3.16
N VAL A 317 4.33 -4.27 3.48
CA VAL A 317 4.74 -5.39 4.32
C VAL A 317 4.37 -6.72 3.68
N SER A 318 5.29 -7.67 3.79
CA SER A 318 5.08 -9.09 3.54
C SER A 318 5.84 -9.89 4.60
N GLU A 319 5.78 -11.21 4.53
CA GLU A 319 6.55 -12.08 5.43
C GLU A 319 8.07 -11.82 5.30
N THR A 320 8.55 -11.57 4.08
CA THR A 320 9.98 -11.55 3.76
C THR A 320 10.57 -10.14 3.63
N LEU A 321 9.74 -9.12 3.47
CA LEU A 321 10.19 -7.77 3.17
C LEU A 321 9.21 -6.72 3.72
N ARG A 322 9.76 -5.71 4.41
CA ARG A 322 9.02 -4.51 4.83
C ARG A 322 9.71 -3.27 4.30
N VAL A 323 8.99 -2.42 3.58
CA VAL A 323 9.53 -1.22 2.93
C VAL A 323 8.65 -0.01 3.25
N GLY A 324 9.23 0.97 3.92
CA GLY A 324 8.63 2.30 4.06
C GLY A 324 9.29 3.30 3.12
N VAL A 325 8.58 4.40 2.83
CA VAL A 325 9.09 5.46 1.95
C VAL A 325 9.12 6.81 2.66
N VAL A 326 10.18 7.60 2.42
CA VAL A 326 10.28 8.98 2.92
C VAL A 326 9.30 9.88 2.19
N THR A 327 9.21 9.71 0.87
CA THR A 327 8.28 10.45 0.01
C THR A 327 7.33 9.47 -0.70
N GLY A 328 6.02 9.70 -0.53
CA GLY A 328 4.95 8.91 -1.16
C GLY A 328 4.68 9.38 -2.59
N HIS A 329 3.42 9.65 -2.91
CA HIS A 329 2.99 10.09 -4.24
C HIS A 329 3.39 11.55 -4.54
N VAL A 330 4.66 11.78 -4.88
CA VAL A 330 5.17 13.08 -5.34
C VAL A 330 5.81 12.97 -6.73
N PRO A 331 5.73 14.00 -7.59
CA PRO A 331 6.45 14.01 -8.85
C PRO A 331 7.96 13.83 -8.64
N LEU A 332 8.63 13.02 -9.46
CA LEU A 332 10.04 12.68 -9.30
C LEU A 332 10.95 13.92 -9.19
N GLY A 333 10.69 14.96 -9.99
CA GLY A 333 11.43 16.23 -9.93
C GLY A 333 11.30 17.01 -8.61
N ARG A 334 10.37 16.64 -7.73
CA ARG A 334 10.18 17.22 -6.39
C ARG A 334 10.73 16.33 -5.27
N VAL A 335 11.18 15.10 -5.57
CA VAL A 335 11.66 14.16 -4.53
C VAL A 335 12.82 14.75 -3.74
N ARG A 336 13.87 15.25 -4.40
CA ARG A 336 15.06 15.82 -3.75
C ARG A 336 14.72 16.87 -2.69
N GLN A 337 13.86 17.83 -3.03
CA GLN A 337 13.44 18.92 -2.14
C GLN A 337 12.68 18.43 -0.91
N ASN A 338 12.12 17.22 -1.00
CA ASN A 338 11.27 16.60 0.00
C ASN A 338 12.03 15.57 0.86
N VAL A 339 13.30 15.28 0.57
CA VAL A 339 14.18 14.43 1.38
C VAL A 339 15.00 15.32 2.30
N THR A 340 14.41 15.70 3.43
CA THR A 340 15.03 16.54 4.45
C THR A 340 15.40 15.71 5.69
N ARG A 341 16.34 16.21 6.49
CA ARG A 341 16.74 15.58 7.77
C ARG A 341 15.53 15.27 8.65
N ASP A 342 14.67 16.26 8.86
CA ASP A 342 13.51 16.13 9.73
C ASP A 342 12.52 15.10 9.23
N ARG A 343 12.28 15.05 7.91
CA ARG A 343 11.37 14.05 7.34
C ARG A 343 11.94 12.63 7.45
N ILE A 344 13.23 12.44 7.18
CA ILE A 344 13.86 11.11 7.35
C ILE A 344 13.78 10.68 8.81
N LEU A 345 14.13 11.56 9.75
CA LEU A 345 14.07 11.29 11.19
C LEU A 345 12.66 10.90 11.63
N GLN A 346 11.67 11.66 11.17
CA GLN A 346 10.27 11.40 11.46
C GLN A 346 9.81 10.04 10.92
N LYS A 347 10.12 9.70 9.67
CA LYS A 347 9.74 8.41 9.09
C LYS A 347 10.47 7.24 9.75
N LEU A 348 11.73 7.40 10.13
CA LEU A 348 12.46 6.41 10.94
C LEU A 348 11.84 6.22 12.32
N SER A 349 11.38 7.30 12.96
CA SER A 349 10.69 7.23 14.25
C SER A 349 9.39 6.44 14.13
N LEU A 350 8.54 6.77 13.13
CA LEU A 350 7.29 6.06 12.88
C LEU A 350 7.54 4.58 12.54
N MET A 351 8.53 4.29 11.70
CA MET A 351 8.92 2.92 11.35
C MET A 351 9.40 2.14 12.57
N THR A 352 10.27 2.74 13.39
CA THR A 352 10.81 2.11 14.60
C THR A 352 9.72 1.81 15.61
N GLN A 353 8.80 2.77 15.83
CA GLN A 353 7.66 2.58 16.71
C GLN A 353 6.76 1.44 16.20
N SER A 354 6.41 1.46 14.91
CA SER A 354 5.57 0.44 14.33
C SER A 354 6.22 -0.95 14.37
N LEU A 355 7.51 -1.08 14.07
CA LEU A 355 8.21 -2.37 14.17
C LEU A 355 8.15 -2.96 15.58
N LYS A 356 8.20 -2.12 16.62
CA LYS A 356 8.04 -2.56 18.01
C LYS A 356 6.60 -2.92 18.34
N GLN A 357 5.69 -1.97 18.15
CA GLN A 357 4.31 -2.03 18.62
C GLN A 357 3.43 -2.93 17.76
N ASP A 358 3.61 -2.89 16.44
CA ASP A 358 2.73 -3.55 15.47
C ASP A 358 3.30 -4.89 15.02
N PHE A 359 4.64 -5.02 14.98
CA PHE A 359 5.32 -6.22 14.48
C PHE A 359 6.10 -6.99 15.57
N GLY A 360 6.06 -6.54 16.83
CA GLY A 360 6.65 -7.27 17.97
C GLY A 360 8.18 -7.30 17.98
N ILE A 361 8.86 -6.41 17.25
CA ILE A 361 10.32 -6.40 17.12
C ILE A 361 10.92 -5.45 18.15
N GLU A 362 11.40 -5.98 19.26
CA GLU A 362 11.91 -5.19 20.40
C GLU A 362 13.08 -4.25 20.03
N LYS A 363 13.98 -4.72 19.16
CA LYS A 363 15.18 -3.99 18.71
C LYS A 363 15.26 -3.93 17.17
N PRO A 364 14.45 -3.08 16.53
CA PRO A 364 14.35 -3.04 15.07
C PRO A 364 15.67 -2.66 14.40
N LYS A 365 16.10 -3.45 13.42
CA LYS A 365 17.22 -3.16 12.51
C LYS A 365 16.67 -2.62 11.20
N ILE A 366 16.98 -1.37 10.90
CA ILE A 366 16.45 -0.67 9.72
C ILE A 366 17.58 -0.36 8.75
N ALA A 367 17.44 -0.78 7.50
CA ALA A 367 18.28 -0.31 6.40
C ALA A 367 17.72 0.97 5.81
N VAL A 368 18.58 1.93 5.50
CA VAL A 368 18.22 3.19 4.85
C VAL A 368 18.91 3.23 3.49
N LEU A 369 18.15 3.51 2.43
CA LEU A 369 18.70 3.64 1.08
C LEU A 369 19.27 5.05 0.84
N GLY A 370 20.23 5.17 -0.08
CA GLY A 370 20.63 6.47 -0.62
C GLY A 370 19.51 7.07 -1.48
N LEU A 371 19.49 8.40 -1.61
CA LEU A 371 18.63 9.10 -2.58
C LEU A 371 19.20 8.94 -4.00
N ASN A 372 20.50 9.15 -4.14
CA ASN A 372 21.21 9.13 -5.40
C ASN A 372 21.66 7.71 -5.79
N PRO A 373 21.87 7.43 -7.09
CA PRO A 373 22.54 6.22 -7.54
C PRO A 373 23.87 6.05 -6.79
N HIS A 374 24.24 4.80 -6.50
CA HIS A 374 25.46 4.48 -5.75
C HIS A 374 25.55 5.17 -4.37
N ALA A 375 24.41 5.62 -3.80
CA ALA A 375 24.37 6.43 -2.58
C ALA A 375 25.30 7.66 -2.65
N GLY A 376 25.31 8.33 -3.81
CA GLY A 376 26.01 9.58 -4.04
C GLY A 376 27.48 9.43 -4.45
N GLU A 377 28.06 8.23 -4.40
CA GLU A 377 29.46 7.93 -4.78
C GLU A 377 30.46 8.97 -4.22
N GLU A 378 30.48 9.11 -2.90
CA GLU A 378 31.28 10.12 -2.17
C GLU A 378 31.14 11.55 -2.73
N GLY A 379 29.92 11.92 -3.13
CA GLY A 379 29.55 13.28 -3.56
C GLY A 379 29.60 13.47 -5.07
N LEU A 380 30.15 12.51 -5.81
CA LEU A 380 30.25 12.58 -7.27
C LEU A 380 28.87 12.61 -7.94
N LEU A 381 27.89 11.89 -7.39
CA LEU A 381 26.54 11.73 -7.95
C LEU A 381 25.46 12.49 -7.16
N GLY A 382 25.87 13.41 -6.30
CA GLY A 382 24.99 14.16 -5.41
C GLY A 382 25.49 14.16 -3.97
N ASN A 383 25.13 15.20 -3.23
CA ASN A 383 25.66 15.46 -1.88
C ASN A 383 24.66 15.16 -0.78
N GLU A 384 23.41 14.83 -1.11
CA GLU A 384 22.33 14.60 -0.14
C GLU A 384 22.70 13.50 0.88
N GLU A 385 23.44 12.47 0.46
CA GLU A 385 23.96 11.47 1.39
C GLU A 385 24.95 12.06 2.38
N GLN A 386 25.88 12.91 1.96
CA GLN A 386 26.89 13.50 2.85
C GLN A 386 26.31 14.59 3.74
N ASP A 387 25.44 15.42 3.18
CA ASP A 387 24.93 16.62 3.83
C ASP A 387 23.77 16.30 4.78
N ILE A 388 22.98 15.25 4.48
CA ILE A 388 21.71 14.97 5.17
C ILE A 388 21.70 13.56 5.77
N ILE A 389 21.89 12.52 4.94
CA ILE A 389 21.57 11.13 5.33
C ILE A 389 22.65 10.55 6.27
N LYS A 390 23.92 10.50 5.85
CA LYS A 390 25.05 9.96 6.64
C LYS A 390 25.18 10.64 8.03
N PRO A 391 25.09 11.98 8.15
CA PRO A 391 25.15 12.63 9.46
C PRO A 391 24.00 12.19 10.38
N LEU A 392 22.77 12.15 9.86
CA LEU A 392 21.60 11.72 10.61
C LEU A 392 21.72 10.26 11.10
N LEU A 393 22.15 9.34 10.23
CA LEU A 393 22.32 7.94 10.62
C LEU A 393 23.42 7.76 11.67
N THR A 394 24.48 8.56 11.60
CA THR A 394 25.55 8.55 12.61
C THR A 394 25.03 9.02 13.96
N GLU A 395 24.26 10.10 13.98
CA GLU A 395 23.61 10.62 15.19
C GLU A 395 22.69 9.57 15.84
N LEU A 396 21.82 8.93 15.04
CA LEU A 396 20.89 7.92 15.52
C LEU A 396 21.60 6.66 16.05
N ARG A 397 22.69 6.25 15.41
CA ARG A 397 23.53 5.15 15.88
C ARG A 397 24.22 5.47 17.20
N ASN A 398 24.70 6.71 17.37
CA ASN A 398 25.28 7.18 18.63
C ASN A 398 24.24 7.22 19.76
N LYS A 399 22.95 7.40 19.42
CA LYS A 399 21.81 7.25 20.34
C LYS A 399 21.39 5.79 20.58
N GLY A 400 22.12 4.82 20.03
CA GLY A 400 21.88 3.39 20.19
C GLY A 400 20.82 2.79 19.26
N GLN A 401 20.35 3.54 18.25
CA GLN A 401 19.40 3.00 17.27
C GLN A 401 20.13 2.14 16.23
N LEU A 402 19.52 1.02 15.84
CA LEU A 402 20.08 0.08 14.86
C LEU A 402 19.65 0.47 13.44
N VAL A 403 20.12 1.65 13.01
CA VAL A 403 19.91 2.17 11.65
C VAL A 403 21.20 2.12 10.83
N PHE A 404 21.12 1.58 9.63
CA PHE A 404 22.28 1.28 8.79
C PHE A 404 22.11 1.83 7.37
N GLY A 405 23.21 2.20 6.73
CA GLY A 405 23.24 2.81 5.40
C GLY A 405 23.99 4.16 5.38
N PRO A 406 23.73 5.01 4.36
CA PRO A 406 22.86 4.76 3.22
C PRO A 406 23.40 3.64 2.31
N TYR A 407 22.51 2.77 1.81
CA TYR A 407 22.87 1.73 0.85
C TYR A 407 22.50 2.12 -0.59
N PRO A 408 23.31 1.77 -1.60
CA PRO A 408 22.93 1.90 -3.00
C PRO A 408 21.77 0.93 -3.30
N ALA A 409 20.65 1.44 -3.79
CA ALA A 409 19.40 0.69 -3.88
C ALA A 409 19.51 -0.55 -4.79
N ASP A 410 20.12 -0.41 -5.96
CA ASP A 410 20.32 -1.48 -6.93
C ASP A 410 21.16 -2.63 -6.36
N GLY A 411 22.33 -2.33 -5.80
CA GLY A 411 23.21 -3.31 -5.17
C GLY A 411 22.55 -3.95 -3.95
N PHE A 412 21.83 -3.16 -3.16
CA PHE A 412 21.14 -3.64 -1.95
C PHE A 412 20.05 -4.66 -2.27
N PHE A 413 19.18 -4.39 -3.24
CA PHE A 413 18.15 -5.36 -3.64
C PHE A 413 18.72 -6.50 -4.48
N GLY A 414 19.68 -6.23 -5.36
CA GLY A 414 20.33 -7.26 -6.20
C GLY A 414 21.08 -8.32 -5.40
N THR A 415 21.74 -7.93 -4.31
CA THR A 415 22.41 -8.87 -3.38
C THR A 415 21.50 -9.45 -2.31
N ARG A 416 20.21 -9.09 -2.32
CA ARG A 416 19.22 -9.47 -1.30
C ARG A 416 19.60 -9.00 0.12
N GLY A 417 20.28 -7.87 0.22
CA GLY A 417 20.73 -7.28 1.49
C GLY A 417 19.59 -7.00 2.47
N TYR A 418 18.37 -6.76 1.96
CA TYR A 418 17.15 -6.57 2.75
C TYR A 418 16.85 -7.70 3.73
N ARG A 419 17.30 -8.94 3.48
CA ARG A 419 17.08 -10.09 4.36
C ARG A 419 17.79 -10.00 5.71
N ASN A 420 18.74 -9.06 5.85
CA ASN A 420 19.49 -8.84 7.09
C ASN A 420 18.84 -7.79 8.01
N PHE A 421 17.71 -7.23 7.60
CA PHE A 421 17.03 -6.12 8.28
C PHE A 421 15.56 -6.44 8.49
N ASP A 422 14.98 -5.83 9.50
CA ASP A 422 13.55 -5.97 9.82
C ASP A 422 12.69 -5.08 8.92
N ALA A 423 13.27 -3.96 8.44
CA ALA A 423 12.65 -3.07 7.47
C ALA A 423 13.68 -2.27 6.66
N VAL A 424 13.21 -1.74 5.54
CA VAL A 424 13.96 -0.86 4.64
C VAL A 424 13.22 0.48 4.53
N LEU A 425 13.95 1.58 4.68
CA LEU A 425 13.46 2.93 4.38
C LEU A 425 14.04 3.39 3.05
N ALA A 426 13.18 3.45 2.03
CA ALA A 426 13.48 4.02 0.73
C ALA A 426 13.21 5.54 0.73
N MET A 427 13.91 6.28 -0.12
CA MET A 427 13.76 7.75 -0.21
C MET A 427 12.50 8.17 -0.98
N TYR A 428 12.06 7.37 -1.94
CA TYR A 428 10.88 7.64 -2.75
C TYR A 428 10.12 6.38 -3.16
N HIS A 429 8.87 6.57 -3.61
CA HIS A 429 7.91 5.54 -3.97
C HIS A 429 8.52 4.41 -4.83
N ASP A 430 8.94 4.71 -6.06
CA ASP A 430 9.39 3.68 -7.00
C ASP A 430 10.68 2.98 -6.57
N GLN A 431 11.54 3.65 -5.78
CA GLN A 431 12.76 3.04 -5.23
C GLN A 431 12.44 1.85 -4.31
N GLY A 432 11.35 1.96 -3.54
CA GLY A 432 10.93 0.93 -2.61
C GLY A 432 9.92 -0.04 -3.20
N LEU A 433 8.98 0.45 -4.01
CA LEU A 433 7.82 -0.33 -4.43
C LEU A 433 8.11 -1.23 -5.63
N ILE A 434 8.98 -0.83 -6.57
CA ILE A 434 9.40 -1.72 -7.65
C ILE A 434 10.01 -3.02 -7.10
N PRO A 435 11.03 -2.99 -6.21
CA PRO A 435 11.58 -4.21 -5.65
C PRO A 435 10.57 -4.95 -4.77
N PHE A 436 9.77 -4.24 -3.97
CA PHE A 436 8.73 -4.86 -3.15
C PHE A 436 7.75 -5.68 -4.01
N LYS A 437 7.20 -5.08 -5.06
CA LYS A 437 6.29 -5.74 -6.00
C LYS A 437 6.96 -6.89 -6.75
N SER A 438 8.24 -6.78 -7.05
CA SER A 438 8.97 -7.85 -7.74
C SER A 438 9.26 -9.05 -6.84
N ILE A 439 9.38 -8.83 -5.53
CA ILE A 439 9.75 -9.85 -4.54
C ILE A 439 8.50 -10.47 -3.88
N ALA A 440 7.47 -9.66 -3.61
CA ALA A 440 6.32 -10.02 -2.78
C ALA A 440 4.97 -9.68 -3.45
N PHE A 441 4.89 -9.80 -4.79
CA PHE A 441 3.74 -9.31 -5.57
C PHE A 441 2.37 -9.73 -5.04
N GLU A 442 2.20 -11.04 -4.78
CA GLU A 442 0.89 -11.64 -4.47
C GLU A 442 0.52 -11.52 -2.99
N GLU A 443 1.54 -11.43 -2.13
CA GLU A 443 1.40 -11.43 -0.66
C GLU A 443 1.53 -10.05 -0.04
N GLY A 444 1.81 -9.03 -0.86
CA GLY A 444 2.04 -7.67 -0.41
C GLY A 444 0.80 -7.06 0.25
N VAL A 445 1.03 -6.40 1.38
CA VAL A 445 0.01 -5.65 2.13
C VAL A 445 0.48 -4.21 2.28
N ASN A 446 -0.43 -3.27 2.03
CA ASN A 446 -0.21 -1.87 2.37
C ASN A 446 -0.70 -1.61 3.80
N PHE A 447 0.25 -1.36 4.70
CA PHE A 447 0.01 -0.99 6.09
C PHE A 447 0.28 0.51 6.29
N THR A 448 -0.58 1.18 7.07
CA THR A 448 -0.43 2.61 7.38
C THR A 448 0.08 2.78 8.81
N ALA A 449 1.40 2.92 8.95
CA ALA A 449 2.05 3.13 10.24
C ALA A 449 1.88 4.58 10.73
N GLY A 450 1.91 4.76 12.06
CA GLY A 450 1.71 6.06 12.71
C GLY A 450 0.26 6.41 13.06
N MET A 451 -0.68 5.50 12.76
CA MET A 451 -2.10 5.67 13.08
C MET A 451 -2.46 5.04 14.43
N PRO A 452 -3.33 5.68 15.23
CA PRO A 452 -3.84 5.08 16.48
C PRO A 452 -4.68 3.83 16.22
N ALA A 453 -5.38 3.80 15.08
CA ALA A 453 -6.11 2.64 14.61
C ALA A 453 -5.31 1.81 13.60
N ILE A 454 -5.61 0.53 13.51
CA ILE A 454 -4.94 -0.42 12.61
C ILE A 454 -5.68 -0.43 11.28
N ARG A 455 -4.93 -0.17 10.19
CA ARG A 455 -5.45 -0.32 8.83
C ARG A 455 -4.50 -1.08 7.93
N THR A 456 -5.03 -2.08 7.24
CA THR A 456 -4.36 -2.82 6.16
C THR A 456 -5.16 -2.74 4.86
N SER A 457 -4.52 -3.06 3.75
CA SER A 457 -5.14 -3.09 2.43
C SER A 457 -4.37 -4.05 1.54
N PRO A 458 -5.06 -4.77 0.62
CA PRO A 458 -4.38 -5.45 -0.45
C PRO A 458 -3.62 -4.46 -1.33
N ASP A 459 -2.63 -4.98 -2.05
CA ASP A 459 -1.68 -4.21 -2.85
C ASP A 459 -2.06 -4.19 -4.36
N HIS A 460 -3.35 -4.36 -4.66
CA HIS A 460 -3.90 -4.31 -6.02
C HIS A 460 -5.02 -3.27 -6.15
N GLY A 461 -5.31 -2.87 -7.40
CA GLY A 461 -6.40 -1.96 -7.74
C GLY A 461 -7.78 -2.64 -7.83
N THR A 462 -8.75 -1.92 -8.38
CA THR A 462 -10.14 -2.39 -8.57
C THR A 462 -10.29 -3.44 -9.68
N ALA A 463 -9.35 -3.52 -10.62
CA ALA A 463 -9.27 -4.54 -11.68
C ALA A 463 -10.63 -4.84 -12.37
N TYR A 464 -11.29 -3.79 -12.86
CA TYR A 464 -12.62 -3.87 -13.49
C TYR A 464 -12.68 -4.88 -14.65
N ASP A 465 -11.59 -5.06 -15.38
CA ASP A 465 -11.48 -5.99 -16.51
C ASP A 465 -11.73 -7.46 -16.13
N ILE A 466 -11.54 -7.83 -14.87
CA ILE A 466 -11.74 -9.19 -14.36
C ILE A 466 -12.87 -9.33 -13.32
N ALA A 467 -13.52 -8.23 -12.95
CA ALA A 467 -14.53 -8.20 -11.90
C ALA A 467 -15.72 -9.13 -12.20
N GLY A 468 -16.05 -10.02 -11.27
CA GLY A 468 -17.20 -10.93 -11.36
C GLY A 468 -16.97 -12.09 -12.35
N LYS A 469 -15.74 -12.29 -12.82
CA LYS A 469 -15.36 -13.37 -13.74
C LYS A 469 -14.73 -14.58 -13.04
N ASP A 470 -14.63 -14.55 -11.71
CA ASP A 470 -13.96 -15.58 -10.90
C ASP A 470 -12.45 -15.71 -11.19
N LEU A 471 -11.82 -14.64 -11.68
CA LEU A 471 -10.39 -14.62 -12.04
C LEU A 471 -9.52 -13.87 -11.02
N ALA A 472 -10.11 -13.13 -10.09
CA ALA A 472 -9.35 -12.38 -9.10
C ALA A 472 -8.79 -13.32 -8.02
N ASP A 473 -7.52 -13.11 -7.67
CA ASP A 473 -6.83 -13.84 -6.60
C ASP A 473 -7.07 -13.13 -5.25
N GLU A 474 -7.53 -13.88 -4.26
CA GLU A 474 -7.82 -13.40 -2.91
C GLU A 474 -6.60 -13.30 -2.00
N THR A 475 -5.43 -13.78 -2.42
CA THR A 475 -4.24 -13.94 -1.56
C THR A 475 -3.86 -12.64 -0.87
N SER A 476 -3.77 -11.52 -1.59
CA SER A 476 -3.43 -10.22 -0.98
C SER A 476 -4.50 -9.72 0.00
N MET A 477 -5.79 -10.00 -0.25
CA MET A 477 -6.88 -9.69 0.70
C MET A 477 -6.75 -10.55 1.97
N LEU A 478 -6.50 -11.84 1.80
CA LEU A 478 -6.29 -12.77 2.90
C LEU A 478 -5.07 -12.37 3.75
N GLN A 479 -3.95 -12.02 3.11
CA GLN A 479 -2.76 -11.51 3.80
C GLN A 479 -3.04 -10.19 4.52
N ALA A 480 -3.84 -9.29 3.94
CA ALA A 480 -4.23 -8.05 4.60
C ALA A 480 -5.06 -8.31 5.87
N ILE A 481 -5.96 -9.30 5.84
CA ILE A 481 -6.73 -9.72 7.02
C ILE A 481 -5.82 -10.36 8.08
N TYR A 482 -4.94 -11.29 7.71
CA TYR A 482 -4.00 -11.90 8.66
C TYR A 482 -3.07 -10.85 9.28
N THR A 483 -2.52 -9.96 8.47
CA THR A 483 -1.68 -8.85 8.94
C THR A 483 -2.44 -7.96 9.93
N ALA A 484 -3.71 -7.66 9.66
CA ALA A 484 -4.53 -6.87 10.59
C ALA A 484 -4.72 -7.58 11.94
N ILE A 485 -4.96 -8.90 11.91
CA ILE A 485 -5.10 -9.74 13.12
C ILE A 485 -3.80 -9.76 13.92
N ASP A 486 -2.67 -10.01 13.26
CA ASP A 486 -1.36 -10.12 13.92
C ASP A 486 -0.95 -8.77 14.53
N VAL A 487 -1.13 -7.68 13.78
CA VAL A 487 -0.86 -6.33 14.28
C VAL A 487 -1.76 -5.97 15.47
N ALA A 488 -3.05 -6.32 15.42
CA ALA A 488 -3.97 -6.07 16.54
C ALA A 488 -3.56 -6.81 17.81
N ARG A 489 -3.14 -8.08 17.69
CA ARG A 489 -2.62 -8.85 18.82
C ARG A 489 -1.34 -8.24 19.38
N ASN A 490 -0.37 -7.96 18.52
CA ASN A 490 0.91 -7.37 18.93
C ASN A 490 0.70 -6.02 19.63
N ARG A 491 -0.20 -5.19 19.10
CA ARG A 491 -0.50 -3.87 19.67
C ARG A 491 -1.18 -4.01 21.04
N LYS A 492 -2.13 -4.93 21.20
CA LYS A 492 -2.76 -5.24 22.50
C LYS A 492 -1.71 -5.71 23.51
N GLU A 493 -0.89 -6.69 23.14
CA GLU A 493 0.20 -7.20 23.98
C GLU A 493 1.21 -6.11 24.37
N PHE A 494 1.65 -5.31 23.40
CA PHE A 494 2.57 -4.20 23.64
C PHE A 494 2.01 -3.19 24.65
N LEU A 495 0.74 -2.81 24.52
CA LEU A 495 0.09 -1.88 25.45
C LEU A 495 -0.08 -2.48 26.85
N GLU A 496 -0.39 -3.78 26.95
CA GLU A 496 -0.46 -4.50 28.23
C GLU A 496 0.92 -4.55 28.93
N LEU A 497 1.98 -4.82 28.17
CA LEU A 497 3.36 -4.83 28.67
C LEU A 497 3.82 -3.43 29.13
N GLU A 498 3.52 -2.38 28.36
CA GLU A 498 3.84 -1.00 28.74
C GLU A 498 3.06 -0.54 29.98
N ALA A 499 1.78 -0.93 30.10
CA ALA A 499 0.98 -0.63 31.29
C ALA A 499 1.51 -1.37 32.54
N GLY A 500 2.02 -2.59 32.36
CA GLY A 500 2.65 -3.40 33.40
C GLY A 500 4.12 -3.05 33.68
N ALA A 501 4.73 -2.12 32.95
CA ALA A 501 6.14 -1.82 33.06
C ALA A 501 6.48 -1.19 34.43
N LEU A 502 7.52 -1.72 35.08
CA LEU A 502 8.08 -1.14 36.30
C LEU A 502 8.56 0.29 36.01
N LYS A 503 7.93 1.28 36.64
CA LYS A 503 8.36 2.68 36.56
C LYS A 503 9.80 2.76 37.08
N LYS A 504 10.72 3.22 36.23
CA LYS A 504 12.09 3.50 36.67
C LYS A 504 12.03 4.52 37.80
N GLN A 505 12.45 4.12 39.01
CA GLN A 505 12.73 5.08 40.07
C GLN A 505 13.89 5.97 39.59
N SER A 506 13.65 7.27 39.57
CA SER A 506 14.73 8.23 39.38
C SER A 506 15.70 8.07 40.54
N VAL A 507 16.90 7.58 40.24
CA VAL A 507 18.01 7.69 41.18
C VAL A 507 18.40 9.16 41.16
N GLU A 508 17.97 9.91 42.18
CA GLU A 508 18.52 11.24 42.44
C GLU A 508 20.04 11.09 42.55
N LYS A 509 20.76 11.80 41.69
CA LYS A 509 22.22 11.85 41.70
C LYS A 509 22.70 13.06 42.46
#